data_AF-A0A5B2Z596-F1
#
_entry.id   AF-A0A5B2Z596-F1
#
_cell.length_a   1.000
_cell.length_b   1.000
_cell.length_c   1.000
_cell.angle_alpha   90.00
_cell.angle_beta   90.00
_cell.angle_gamma   90.00
#
_symmetry.space_group_name_H-M   'P 1'
#
loop_
_entity.id
_entity.type
_entity.pdbx_description
1 polymer ?
#
loop_
_entity_poly.entity_id
_entity_poly.type
_entity_poly.pdbx_seq_one_letter_code
_entity_poly.pdbx_strand_id
1 'polypeptide(L)' 'MTEPTQAPALVENMLLLRREDFEDLLDRAAERGAERCLAHLGLENGHAARDLRELRDLLEAWRDARRTAWQTTIKVVTT' A
#
# COMPACT_ATOMS: atom_id res chain seq x y z
N MET A 1 -31.79 -8.33 -10.36
CA MET A 1 -32.70 -7.20 -10.65
C MET A 1 -31.80 -6.07 -11.12
N THR A 2 -31.61 -5.92 -12.43
CA THR A 2 -30.77 -4.86 -13.00
C THR A 2 -31.61 -3.60 -13.07
N GLU A 3 -31.37 -2.65 -12.17
CA GLU A 3 -31.93 -1.31 -12.32
C GLU A 3 -31.38 -0.67 -13.59
N PRO A 4 -32.20 0.03 -14.38
CA PRO A 4 -31.73 0.67 -15.61
C PRO A 4 -30.76 1.79 -15.23
N THR A 5 -29.49 1.64 -15.63
CA THR A 5 -28.50 2.73 -15.55
C THR A 5 -29.04 3.92 -16.34
N GLN A 6 -29.52 4.93 -15.64
CA GLN A 6 -29.99 6.18 -16.24
C GLN A 6 -28.77 6.89 -16.84
N ALA A 7 -28.83 7.19 -18.13
CA ALA A 7 -27.71 7.81 -18.83
C ALA A 7 -27.41 9.20 -18.26
N PRO A 8 -26.13 9.57 -18.08
CA PRO A 8 -25.75 10.87 -17.53
C PRO A 8 -26.26 12.02 -18.41
N ALA A 9 -26.85 13.03 -17.77
CA ALA A 9 -27.29 14.24 -18.46
C ALA A 9 -26.15 15.28 -18.45
N LEU A 10 -25.81 15.82 -19.62
CA LEU A 10 -24.88 16.94 -19.77
C LEU A 10 -25.68 18.24 -19.83
N VAL A 11 -25.45 19.14 -18.86
CA VAL A 11 -26.07 20.47 -18.81
C VAL A 11 -24.96 21.50 -18.61
N GLU A 12 -24.79 22.44 -19.53
CA GLU A 12 -23.82 23.55 -19.42
C GLU A 12 -22.42 23.08 -18.99
N ASN A 13 -21.92 22.01 -19.62
CA ASN A 13 -20.62 21.39 -19.30
C ASN A 13 -20.50 20.73 -17.91
N MET A 14 -21.60 20.59 -17.17
CA MET A 14 -21.71 19.76 -15.98
C MET A 14 -22.33 18.40 -16.29
N LEU A 15 -21.79 17.37 -15.67
CA LEU A 15 -22.22 15.98 -15.84
C LEU A 15 -23.01 15.57 -14.61
N LEU A 16 -24.33 15.42 -14.77
CA LEU A 16 -25.23 15.00 -13.69
C LEU A 16 -25.24 13.48 -13.62
N LEU A 17 -24.80 12.96 -12.47
CA LEU A 17 -24.73 11.55 -12.15
C LEU A 17 -25.60 11.25 -10.94
N ARG A 18 -26.14 10.04 -10.89
CA ARG A 18 -26.68 9.53 -9.63
C ARG A 18 -25.54 9.32 -8.66
N ARG A 19 -25.84 9.36 -7.36
CA ARG A 19 -24.83 9.30 -6.32
C ARG A 19 -24.06 7.98 -6.37
N GLU A 20 -24.77 6.87 -6.58
CA GLU A 20 -24.18 5.54 -6.73
C GLU A 20 -23.22 5.47 -7.92
N ASP A 21 -23.59 6.03 -9.08
CA ASP A 21 -22.74 6.00 -10.27
C ASP A 21 -21.48 6.85 -10.08
N PHE A 22 -21.59 7.93 -9.30
CA PHE A 22 -20.45 8.78 -8.93
C PHE A 22 -19.51 8.10 -7.94
N GLU A 23 -20.04 7.47 -6.89
CA GLU A 23 -19.25 6.70 -5.92
C GLU A 23 -18.50 5.55 -6.63
N ASP A 24 -19.17 4.79 -7.49
CA ASP A 24 -18.55 3.74 -8.31
C ASP A 24 -17.42 4.28 -9.23
N LEU A 25 -17.61 5.46 -9.81
CA LEU A 25 -16.60 6.10 -10.64
C LEU A 25 -15.37 6.48 -9.81
N LEU A 26 -15.58 7.05 -8.63
CA LEU A 26 -14.51 7.44 -7.72
C LEU A 26 -13.72 6.22 -7.24
N ASP A 27 -14.39 5.15 -6.86
CA ASP A 27 -13.73 3.91 -6.41
C ASP A 27 -12.85 3.33 -7.51
N ARG A 28 -13.35 3.23 -8.75
CA ARG A 28 -12.57 2.76 -9.89
C ARG A 28 -11.43 3.69 -10.26
N ALA A 29 -11.58 4.99 -10.07
CA ALA A 29 -10.51 5.95 -10.32
C ALA A 29 -9.40 5.82 -9.25
N ALA A 30 -9.78 5.66 -7.98
CA ALA A 30 -8.87 5.44 -6.87
C ALA A 30 -8.10 4.12 -7.03
N GLU A 31 -8.78 3.03 -7.36
CA GLU A 31 -8.18 1.71 -7.58
C GLU A 31 -7.14 1.76 -8.71
N ARG A 32 -7.51 2.30 -9.89
CA ARG A 32 -6.56 2.44 -11.02
C ARG A 32 -5.40 3.38 -10.71
N GLY A 33 -5.65 4.42 -9.91
CA GLY A 33 -4.60 5.32 -9.42
C GLY A 33 -3.61 4.58 -8.54
N ALA A 34 -4.11 3.78 -7.59
CA ALA A 34 -3.30 2.95 -6.70
C ALA A 34 -2.50 1.91 -7.49
N GLU A 35 -3.13 1.19 -8.41
CA GLU A 35 -2.46 0.21 -9.29
C GLU A 35 -1.32 0.84 -10.10
N ARG A 36 -1.55 2.02 -10.69
CA ARG A 36 -0.50 2.74 -11.44
C ARG A 36 0.66 3.16 -10.54
N CYS A 37 0.37 3.66 -9.34
CA CYS A 37 1.41 4.01 -8.37
C CYS A 37 2.22 2.77 -7.95
N LEU A 38 1.55 1.65 -7.67
CA LEU A 38 2.22 0.39 -7.33
C LEU A 38 3.09 -0.10 -8.49
N ALA A 39 2.59 -0.07 -9.73
CA ALA A 39 3.36 -0.44 -10.92
C ALA A 39 4.56 0.48 -11.15
N HIS A 40 4.40 1.79 -10.95
CA HIS A 40 5.51 2.74 -11.08
C HIS A 40 6.61 2.51 -10.04
N LEU A 41 6.24 2.02 -8.86
CA LEU A 41 7.17 1.64 -7.80
C LEU A 41 7.70 0.20 -7.96
N GLY A 42 7.23 -0.57 -8.95
CA GLY A 42 7.60 -1.98 -9.14
C GLY A 42 7.01 -2.94 -8.11
N LEU A 43 5.91 -2.55 -7.45
CA LEU A 43 5.28 -3.28 -6.35
C LEU A 43 3.99 -4.01 -6.75
N GLU A 44 3.65 -4.03 -8.04
CA GLU A 44 2.42 -4.60 -8.60
C GLU A 44 2.33 -6.13 -8.49
N ASN A 45 3.48 -6.82 -8.40
CA ASN A 45 3.54 -8.29 -8.41
C ASN A 45 3.51 -8.91 -7.00
N GLY A 46 3.23 -8.13 -5.94
CA GLY A 46 3.11 -8.62 -4.56
C GLY A 46 4.42 -9.08 -3.89
N HIS A 47 5.53 -9.20 -4.63
CA HIS A 47 6.86 -9.52 -4.09
C HIS A 47 7.39 -8.45 -3.14
N ALA A 48 7.07 -7.19 -3.40
CA ALA A 48 7.45 -6.04 -2.57
C ALA A 48 7.11 -6.19 -1.07
N ALA A 49 5.92 -6.69 -0.77
CA ALA A 49 5.48 -6.86 0.61
C ALA A 49 6.30 -7.95 1.33
N ARG A 50 6.73 -8.97 0.59
CA ARG A 50 7.61 -10.03 1.07
C ARG A 50 9.02 -9.50 1.28
N ASP A 51 9.57 -8.80 0.30
CA ASP A 51 10.93 -8.25 0.38
C ASP A 51 11.07 -7.26 1.54
N LEU A 52 10.07 -6.39 1.73
CA LEU A 52 10.03 -5.48 2.88
C LEU A 52 9.98 -6.23 4.22
N ARG A 53 9.27 -7.36 4.26
CA ARG A 53 9.22 -8.22 5.44
C ARG A 53 10.58 -8.86 5.72
N GLU A 54 11.21 -9.43 4.69
CA GLU A 54 12.53 -10.03 4.81
C GLU A 54 13.58 -9.00 5.25
N LEU A 55 13.56 -7.78 4.69
CA LEU A 55 14.45 -6.70 5.12
C LEU A 55 14.26 -6.30 6.59
N ARG A 56 13.01 -6.26 7.04
CA ARG A 56 12.70 -5.96 8.45
C ARG A 56 13.20 -7.06 9.37
N ASP A 57 13.01 -8.33 8.99
CA ASP A 57 13.45 -9.48 9.76
C ASP A 57 14.99 -9.51 9.86
N LEU A 58 15.70 -9.16 8.77
CA LEU A 58 17.16 -9.00 8.77
C LEU A 58 17.63 -7.86 9.69
N LEU A 59 16.94 -6.72 9.68
CA LEU A 59 17.25 -5.59 10.56
C LEU A 59 17.03 -5.93 12.04
N GLU A 60 15.99 -6.72 12.33
CA GLU A 60 15.70 -7.22 13.67
C GLU A 60 16.81 -8.17 14.14
N ALA A 61 17.19 -9.15 13.32
CA ALA A 61 18.30 -10.05 13.61
C ALA A 61 19.63 -9.31 13.83
N TRP A 62 19.92 -8.27 13.04
CA TRP A 62 21.12 -7.44 13.22
C TRP A 62 21.10 -6.66 14.53
N ARG A 63 19.96 -6.06 14.90
CA ARG A 63 19.80 -5.35 16.17
C ARG A 63 20.02 -6.28 17.36
N ASP A 64 19.49 -7.50 17.29
CA ASP A 64 19.68 -8.49 18.34
C ASP A 64 21.14 -8.94 18.46
N ALA A 65 21.79 -9.22 17.33
CA ALA A 65 23.21 -9.54 17.31
C ALA A 65 24.06 -8.42 17.92
N ARG A 66 23.76 -7.15 17.58
CA ARG A 66 24.43 -5.98 18.16
C ARG A 66 24.20 -5.89 19.67
N ARG A 67 22.98 -6.15 20.14
CA ARG A 67 22.64 -6.12 21.57
C ARG A 67 23.40 -7.19 22.35
N THR A 68 23.46 -8.41 21.81
CA THR A 68 24.20 -9.52 22.41
C THR A 68 25.70 -9.22 22.44
N ALA A 69 26.27 -8.72 21.34
CA ALA A 69 27.67 -8.32 21.29
C ALA A 69 27.99 -7.27 22.38
N TRP A 70 27.14 -6.25 22.53
CA TRP A 70 27.31 -5.23 23.56
C TRP A 70 27.23 -5.79 24.98
N GLN A 71 26.27 -6.68 25.26
CA GLN A 71 26.14 -7.34 26.55
C GLN A 71 27.37 -8.19 26.88
N THR A 72 27.91 -8.92 25.90
CA THR A 72 29.13 -9.70 26.06
C THR A 72 30.32 -8.80 26.35
N THR A 73 30.48 -7.70 25.61
CA THR A 73 31.56 -6.73 25.86
C THR A 73 31.50 -6.17 27.28
N ILE A 74 30.32 -5.74 27.75
CA ILE A 74 30.17 -5.25 29.13
C ILE A 74 30.53 -6.33 30.15
N LYS A 75 30.03 -7.56 29.98
CA LYS A 75 30.33 -8.67 30.90
C LYS A 75 31.84 -8.94 31.00
N VAL A 76 32.55 -8.92 29.86
CA VAL A 76 34.00 -9.14 29.81
C VAL A 76 34.79 -7.97 30.42
N VAL A 77 34.29 -6.74 30.32
CA VAL A 77 34.96 -5.56 30.90
C VAL A 77 34.71 -5.44 32.41
N THR A 78 33.54 -5.86 32.88
CA THR A 78 33.15 -5.77 34.29
C THR A 78 33.52 -7.00 35.12
N THR A 79 33.91 -8.11 34.47
CA THR A 79 34.47 -9.31 35.12
C THR A 79 35.99 -9.26 35.05
#